data_AF-A0A382TNP0-F1
#
_entry.id   AF-A0A382TNP0-F1
#
_cell.length_a   1.000
_cell.length_b   1.000
_cell.length_c   1.000
_cell.angle_alpha   90.00
_cell.angle_beta   90.00
_cell.angle_gamma   90.00
#
_symmetry.space_group_name_H-M   'P 1'
#
loop_
_entity.id
_entity.type
_entity.pdbx_description
1 polymer ?
#
loop_
_entity_poly.entity_id
_entity_poly.type
_entity_poly.pdbx_seq_one_letter_code
_entity_poly.pdbx_strand_id
1 'polypeptide(L)'
;MDNVPYKVLHIVQDILCKELLNHKEDMLEKPHFLILSKSDIKQKKTKNRRLPDLDVIEISSINRSGLNKAKKLIYEKLCKISV
;
A
#
# COMPACT_ATOMS: atom_id res chain seq x y z
N MET A 1 -3.30 -13.99 -17.26
CA MET A 1 -2.20 -13.72 -16.32
C MET A 1 -2.79 -13.68 -14.92
N ASP A 2 -2.38 -14.67 -14.15
CA ASP A 2 -3.05 -15.19 -12.98
C ASP A 2 -2.89 -14.33 -11.73
N ASN A 3 -3.80 -14.54 -10.77
CA ASN A 3 -3.81 -13.92 -9.44
C ASN A 3 -2.38 -13.72 -8.92
N VAL A 4 -1.98 -12.50 -8.59
CA VAL A 4 -0.77 -12.29 -7.76
C VAL A 4 -1.09 -12.91 -6.40
N PRO A 5 -0.52 -14.09 -6.08
CA PRO A 5 -0.81 -14.78 -4.84
C PRO A 5 -0.38 -13.87 -3.70
N TYR A 6 -1.07 -13.94 -2.56
CA TYR A 6 -0.72 -13.16 -1.37
C TYR A 6 0.77 -13.25 -1.00
N LYS A 7 1.41 -14.41 -1.24
CA LYS A 7 2.85 -14.61 -1.09
C LYS A 7 3.71 -13.67 -1.96
N VAL A 8 3.28 -13.38 -3.19
CA VAL A 8 4.00 -12.47 -4.08
C VAL A 8 3.88 -11.02 -3.61
N LEU A 9 2.75 -10.65 -2.99
CA LEU A 9 2.61 -9.31 -2.41
C LEU A 9 3.59 -9.08 -1.25
N HIS A 10 3.75 -10.07 -0.37
CA HIS A 10 4.76 -10.06 0.70
C HIS A 10 6.18 -9.94 0.14
N ILE A 11 6.53 -10.77 -0.86
CA ILE A 11 7.86 -10.72 -1.48
C ILE A 11 8.14 -9.34 -2.09
N VAL A 12 7.18 -8.76 -2.80
CA VAL A 12 7.35 -7.43 -3.42
C VAL A 12 7.49 -6.36 -2.33
N GLN A 13 6.70 -6.42 -1.25
CA GLN A 13 6.84 -5.51 -0.13
C GLN A 13 8.24 -5.61 0.50
N ASP A 14 8.71 -6.82 0.79
CA ASP A 14 10.02 -7.05 1.41
C ASP A 14 11.16 -6.51 0.53
N ILE A 15 11.07 -6.68 -0.78
CA ILE A 15 12.05 -6.13 -1.74
C ILE A 15 12.05 -4.60 -1.66
N LEU A 16 10.88 -3.97 -1.72
CA LEU A 16 10.77 -2.51 -1.65
C LEU A 16 11.28 -1.96 -0.32
N CYS A 17 10.97 -2.62 0.80
CA CYS A 17 11.45 -2.22 2.12
C CYS A 17 12.99 -2.32 2.21
N LYS A 18 13.59 -3.39 1.68
CA LYS A 18 15.05 -3.53 1.62
C LYS A 18 15.69 -2.45 0.74
N GLU A 19 15.11 -2.16 -0.42
CA GLU A 19 15.61 -1.08 -1.30
C GLU A 19 15.54 0.29 -0.62
N LEU A 20 14.45 0.58 0.11
CA LEU A 20 14.32 1.82 0.87
C LEU A 20 15.35 1.93 1.98
N LEU A 21 15.58 0.87 2.76
CA LEU A 21 16.62 0.83 3.81
C LEU A 21 18.01 1.01 3.23
N ASN A 22 18.30 0.37 2.10
CA ASN A 22 19.59 0.51 1.41
C ASN A 22 19.82 1.94 0.88
N HIS A 23 18.75 2.63 0.48
CA HIS A 23 18.85 4.02 0.08
C HIS A 23 19.07 4.95 1.29
N LYS A 24 18.25 4.80 2.34
CA LYS A 24 18.35 5.62 3.55
C LYS A 24 17.69 4.92 4.74
N GLU A 25 18.46 4.75 5.81
CA GLU A 25 18.07 3.94 6.98
C GLU A 25 16.77 4.41 7.66
N ASP A 26 16.53 5.73 7.72
CA ASP A 26 15.36 6.33 8.38
C ASP A 26 14.05 6.27 7.54
N MET A 27 14.08 5.70 6.33
CA MET A 27 12.91 5.75 5.44
C MET A 27 11.74 4.91 5.92
N LEU A 28 12.01 3.78 6.60
CA LEU A 28 10.96 2.94 7.17
C LEU A 28 10.43 3.47 8.50
N GLU A 29 11.13 4.40 9.15
CA GLU A 29 10.64 5.08 10.36
C GLU A 29 9.53 6.09 10.04
N LYS A 30 9.52 6.61 8.80
CA LYS A 30 8.47 7.51 8.33
C LYS A 30 7.14 6.76 8.20
N PRO A 31 6.00 7.39 8.56
CA PRO A 31 4.70 6.75 8.37
C PRO A 31 4.44 6.38 6.92
N HIS A 32 4.24 5.09 6.68
CA HIS A 32 4.02 4.53 5.35
C HIS A 32 2.80 3.60 5.35
N PHE A 33 2.34 3.28 4.14
CA PHE A 33 1.22 2.40 3.86
C PHE A 33 1.27 1.95 2.39
N LEU A 34 0.54 0.90 2.05
CA LEU A 34 0.54 0.34 0.70
C LEU A 34 -0.64 0.84 -0.12
N ILE A 35 -0.36 1.28 -1.34
CA ILE A 35 -1.37 1.61 -2.35
C ILE A 35 -1.34 0.55 -3.44
N LEU A 36 -2.43 -0.20 -3.57
CA LEU A 36 -2.66 -1.13 -4.66
C LEU A 36 -3.38 -0.40 -5.79
N SER A 37 -2.65 -0.01 -6.81
CA SER A 37 -3.19 0.71 -7.97
C SER A 37 -3.85 -0.21 -9.00
N LYS A 38 -4.61 0.37 -9.93
CA LYS A 38 -5.29 -0.32 -11.04
C LYS A 38 -6.36 -1.32 -10.58
N SER A 39 -7.08 -1.01 -9.50
CA SER A 39 -8.17 -1.84 -8.97
C SER A 39 -9.36 -2.00 -9.92
N ASP A 40 -9.43 -1.19 -10.98
CA ASP A 40 -10.42 -1.27 -12.06
C ASP A 40 -10.19 -2.45 -13.01
N ILE A 41 -8.95 -2.96 -13.09
CA ILE A 41 -8.66 -4.17 -13.84
C ILE A 41 -9.36 -5.33 -13.13
N LYS A 42 -10.31 -5.99 -13.81
CA LYS A 42 -11.05 -7.16 -13.29
C LYS A 42 -10.09 -8.30 -12.93
N GLN A 43 -9.50 -8.23 -11.75
CA GLN A 43 -8.90 -9.36 -11.06
C GLN A 43 -9.96 -9.92 -10.10
N LYS A 44 -10.04 -11.25 -9.96
CA LYS A 44 -10.90 -11.88 -8.95
C LYS A 44 -10.61 -11.19 -7.62
N LYS A 45 -11.63 -10.57 -7.01
CA LYS A 45 -11.53 -9.80 -5.76
C LYS A 45 -10.58 -10.52 -4.81
N THR A 46 -9.45 -9.91 -4.51
CA THR A 46 -8.48 -10.45 -3.55
C THR A 46 -9.08 -10.30 -2.17
N LYS A 47 -9.87 -11.30 -1.78
CA LYS A 47 -10.48 -11.39 -0.46
C LYS A 47 -9.35 -11.37 0.58
N ASN A 48 -9.32 -10.29 1.36
CA ASN A 48 -8.45 -10.09 2.53
C ASN A 48 -6.93 -10.15 2.26
N ARG A 49 -6.41 -9.12 1.61
CA ARG A 49 -4.97 -8.76 1.67
C ARG A 49 -4.69 -7.95 2.94
N ARG A 50 -4.82 -8.55 4.12
CA ARG A 50 -4.31 -7.94 5.35
C ARG A 50 -2.85 -8.32 5.47
N LEU A 51 -1.95 -7.45 5.05
CA LEU A 51 -0.56 -7.54 5.47
C LEU A 51 -0.55 -7.23 6.98
N PRO A 52 0.02 -8.10 7.85
CA PRO A 52 0.20 -7.73 9.24
C PRO A 52 1.01 -6.42 9.27
N ASP A 53 0.54 -5.47 10.09
CA ASP A 53 1.21 -4.21 10.41
C ASP A 53 1.25 -3.11 9.34
N LEU A 54 0.60 -3.27 8.17
CA LEU A 54 0.56 -2.23 7.17
C LEU A 54 -0.85 -1.94 6.65
N ASP A 55 -1.24 -0.66 6.68
CA ASP A 55 -2.47 -0.20 6.04
C ASP A 55 -2.39 -0.43 4.53
N VAL A 56 -3.44 -1.04 3.96
CA VAL A 56 -3.53 -1.27 2.51
C VAL A 56 -4.77 -0.58 1.95
N ILE A 57 -4.61 0.23 0.91
CA ILE A 57 -5.70 0.87 0.17
C ILE A 57 -5.61 0.49 -1.30
N GLU A 58 -6.73 0.01 -1.83
CA GLU A 58 -6.91 -0.18 -3.28
C GLU A 58 -7.43 1.11 -3.91
N ILE A 59 -6.81 1.53 -5.01
CA ILE A 59 -7.22 2.70 -5.78
C ILE A 59 -7.32 2.36 -7.27
N SER A 60 -8.15 3.14 -7.97
CA SER A 60 -8.05 3.28 -9.41
C SER A 60 -8.09 4.75 -9.78
N SER A 61 -7.08 5.19 -10.51
CA SER A 61 -6.99 6.54 -11.02
C SER A 61 -8.00 6.81 -12.14
N ILE A 62 -8.42 5.75 -12.86
CA ILE A 62 -9.33 5.84 -14.01
C ILE A 62 -10.75 6.16 -13.54
N ASN A 63 -11.27 5.36 -12.60
CA ASN A 63 -12.62 5.54 -12.06
C ASN A 63 -12.65 6.36 -10.75
N ARG A 64 -11.49 6.86 -10.30
CA ARG A 64 -11.28 7.63 -9.08
C ARG A 64 -11.66 6.90 -7.78
N SER A 65 -11.88 5.59 -7.83
CA SER A 65 -12.20 4.80 -6.64
C SER A 65 -11.01 4.75 -5.68
N GLY A 66 -11.31 4.75 -4.37
CA GLY A 66 -10.30 4.66 -3.31
C GLY A 66 -9.49 5.95 -3.07
N LEU A 67 -9.51 6.94 -3.98
CA LEU A 67 -8.70 8.16 -3.86
C LEU A 67 -9.05 8.99 -2.62
N ASN A 68 -10.34 9.19 -2.32
CA ASN A 68 -10.73 9.93 -1.11
C ASN A 68 -10.32 9.21 0.17
N LYS A 69 -10.36 7.86 0.17
CA LYS A 69 -9.87 7.05 1.29
C LYS A 69 -8.35 7.21 1.45
N ALA A 70 -7.60 7.19 0.35
CA ALA A 70 -6.16 7.42 0.35
C ALA A 70 -5.81 8.81 0.89
N LYS A 71 -6.49 9.87 0.42
CA LYS A 71 -6.31 11.23 0.93
C LYS A 71 -6.55 11.33 2.43
N LYS A 72 -7.63 10.72 2.92
CA LYS A 72 -7.96 10.69 4.35
C LYS A 72 -6.86 10.00 5.16
N LEU A 73 -6.38 8.84 4.69
CA LEU A 73 -5.31 8.11 5.38
C LEU A 73 -3.99 8.90 5.42
N ILE A 74 -3.64 9.57 4.32
CA ILE A 74 -2.45 10.46 4.26
C ILE A 74 -2.59 11.56 5.33
N TYR A 75 -3.73 12.24 5.36
CA TYR A 75 -4.00 13.29 6.33
C TYR A 75 -3.91 12.77 7.77
N GLU A 76 -4.54 11.62 8.06
CA GLU A 76 -4.49 10.99 9.39
C GLU A 76 -3.06 10.62 9.81
N LYS A 77 -2.24 10.09 8.90
CA LYS A 77 -0.84 9.77 9.22
C LYS A 77 0.01 11.03 9.43
N LEU A 78 -0.22 12.09 8.67
CA LEU A 78 0.49 13.37 8.85
C LEU A 78 0.12 14.04 10.18
N CYS A 79 -1.15 14.05 10.55
CA CYS A 79 -1.59 14.62 11.83
C CYS A 79 -1.00 13.87 13.04
N LYS A 80 -0.81 12.55 12.93
CA LYS A 80 -0.16 11.75 13.99
C LYS A 80 1.32 12.08 14.20
N ILE A 81 2.00 12.68 13.22
CA ILE A 81 3.40 13.13 13.34
C ILE A 81 3.49 14.47 14.09
N SER A 82 2.39 15.25 14.12
CA SER A 82 2.37 16.62 14.64
C SER A 82 2.06 16.72 16.15
N VAL A 83 2.10 15.60 16.87
CA VAL A 83 1.88 15.45 18.31
C VAL A 83 3.08 14.74 18.91
#